data_AF-A0A353VSW6-F1
#
_entry.id   AF-A0A353VSW6-F1
#
_cell.length_a   1.000
_cell.length_b   1.000
_cell.length_c   1.000
_cell.angle_alpha   90.00
_cell.angle_beta   90.00
_cell.angle_gamma   90.00
#
_symmetry.space_group_name_H-M   'P 1'
#
loop_
_entity.id
_entity.type
_entity.pdbx_description
1 polymer ?
#
loop_
_entity_poly.entity_id
_entity_poly.type
_entity_poly.pdbx_seq_one_letter_code
_entity_poly.pdbx_strand_id
1 'polypeptide(L)'
;MQNAKQVTFLERMVYYTAKVIAQLEGVVGSAEYELHSTYVIAFLNFASEDVTGISGRYDLHYYTVDEASGHRLPTSPEYHFFDLNAFKKSSKGITNETDYWLSLLTGSKEMDGVPDWARGNKAYEAYFEASTRANFTPEEAIQYEKDMMTERDRINSINYARWEGVQEGKAEGRQQTQREIAAAFKAKGIDAETISSCTGLSVEEVNVF
;
A
#
# COMPACT_ATOMS: atom_id res chain seq x y z
N MET A 1 -17.07 -5.92 -6.62
CA MET A 1 -18.48 -5.81 -6.18
C MET A 1 -19.32 -6.76 -7.03
N GLN A 2 -20.28 -7.48 -6.42
CA GLN A 2 -21.11 -8.50 -7.06
C GLN A 2 -22.56 -8.04 -7.08
N ASN A 3 -23.06 -7.67 -8.26
CA ASN A 3 -24.31 -6.91 -8.41
C ASN A 3 -25.55 -7.77 -8.69
N ALA A 4 -25.37 -9.05 -9.02
CA ALA A 4 -26.47 -9.95 -9.36
C ALA A 4 -26.27 -11.31 -8.72
N LYS A 5 -27.36 -11.88 -8.20
CA LYS A 5 -27.42 -13.24 -7.68
C LYS A 5 -27.09 -14.23 -8.81
N GLN A 6 -26.25 -15.21 -8.51
CA GLN A 6 -25.95 -16.32 -9.39
C GLN A 6 -26.00 -17.61 -8.58
N VAL A 7 -26.72 -18.62 -9.08
CA VAL A 7 -26.87 -19.91 -8.39
C VAL A 7 -25.50 -20.54 -8.12
N THR A 8 -24.57 -20.38 -9.05
CA THR A 8 -23.20 -20.93 -9.00
C THR A 8 -22.18 -19.95 -8.41
N PHE A 9 -22.63 -18.97 -7.60
CA PHE A 9 -21.75 -17.93 -7.07
C PHE A 9 -20.52 -18.50 -6.34
N LEU A 10 -20.72 -19.42 -5.40
CA LEU A 10 -19.64 -20.02 -4.62
C LEU A 10 -18.67 -20.83 -5.49
N GLU A 11 -19.20 -21.64 -6.40
CA GLU A 11 -18.39 -22.42 -7.36
C GLU A 11 -17.51 -21.50 -8.21
N ARG A 12 -18.06 -20.37 -8.66
CA ARG A 12 -17.33 -19.37 -9.44
C ARG A 12 -16.24 -18.70 -8.61
N MET A 13 -16.46 -18.46 -7.32
CA MET A 13 -15.41 -17.95 -6.43
C MET A 13 -14.27 -18.96 -6.33
N VAL A 14 -14.57 -20.24 -6.11
CA VAL A 14 -13.55 -21.32 -6.08
C VAL A 14 -12.78 -21.38 -7.40
N TYR A 15 -13.48 -21.36 -8.53
CA TYR A 15 -12.86 -21.38 -9.86
C TYR A 15 -11.92 -20.18 -10.10
N TYR A 16 -12.34 -18.97 -9.74
CA TYR A 16 -11.51 -17.78 -9.87
C TYR A 16 -10.30 -17.81 -8.95
N THR A 17 -10.46 -18.27 -7.72
CA THR A 17 -9.36 -18.47 -6.77
C THR A 17 -8.33 -19.44 -7.33
N ALA A 18 -8.77 -20.61 -7.82
CA ALA A 18 -7.88 -21.59 -8.42
C ALA A 18 -7.11 -21.02 -9.62
N LYS A 19 -7.78 -20.22 -10.47
CA LYS A 19 -7.14 -19.56 -11.61
C LYS A 19 -6.09 -18.53 -11.18
N VAL A 20 -6.38 -17.70 -10.18
CA VAL A 20 -5.43 -16.70 -9.66
C VAL A 20 -4.21 -17.38 -9.06
N ILE A 21 -4.42 -18.42 -8.24
CA ILE A 21 -3.33 -19.20 -7.65
C ILE A 21 -2.46 -19.81 -8.76
N ALA A 22 -3.06 -20.46 -9.75
CA ALA A 22 -2.30 -21.04 -10.86
C ALA A 22 -1.51 -19.99 -11.67
N GLN A 23 -1.98 -18.74 -11.74
CA GLN A 23 -1.28 -17.64 -12.40
C GLN A 23 -0.12 -17.07 -11.58
N LEU A 24 -0.31 -16.91 -10.27
CA LEU A 24 0.71 -16.37 -9.37
C LEU A 24 1.86 -17.36 -9.14
N GLU A 25 1.54 -18.65 -9.08
CA GLU A 25 2.51 -19.74 -8.89
C GLU A 25 3.22 -20.15 -10.20
N GLY A 26 2.98 -19.41 -11.29
CA GLY A 26 3.54 -19.65 -12.62
C GLY A 26 5.02 -19.31 -12.78
N VAL A 27 5.85 -19.41 -11.73
CA VAL A 27 7.31 -19.31 -11.88
C VAL A 27 7.82 -20.62 -12.45
N VAL A 28 7.90 -20.68 -13.78
CA VAL A 28 8.64 -21.72 -14.51
C VAL A 28 10.08 -21.73 -13.99
N GLY A 29 10.44 -22.72 -13.16
CA GLY A 29 11.81 -22.92 -12.69
C GLY A 29 11.99 -23.18 -11.19
N SER A 30 10.97 -23.02 -10.35
CA SER A 30 11.02 -23.46 -8.94
C SER A 30 10.70 -24.96 -8.84
N ALA A 31 11.51 -25.70 -8.06
CA ALA A 31 11.23 -27.10 -7.71
C ALA A 31 10.32 -27.25 -6.47
N GLU A 32 9.98 -26.14 -5.81
CA GLU A 32 9.24 -26.11 -4.55
C GLU A 32 7.86 -25.43 -4.72
N TYR A 33 6.88 -25.90 -3.95
CA TYR A 33 5.55 -25.28 -3.86
C TYR A 33 5.59 -24.14 -2.83
N GLU A 34 5.60 -22.89 -3.29
CA GLU A 34 5.57 -21.69 -2.44
C GLU A 34 4.24 -20.93 -2.60
N LEU A 35 3.14 -21.60 -2.25
CA LEU A 35 1.82 -20.98 -2.31
C LEU A 35 1.75 -19.73 -1.41
N HIS A 36 1.30 -18.63 -1.99
CA HIS A 36 1.02 -17.42 -1.23
C HIS A 36 -0.35 -17.50 -0.55
N SER A 37 -0.46 -17.02 0.69
CA SER A 37 -1.75 -16.84 1.37
C SER A 37 -2.69 -16.01 0.51
N THR A 38 -3.79 -16.61 0.07
CA THR A 38 -4.72 -16.01 -0.89
C THR A 38 -6.02 -15.62 -0.21
N TYR A 39 -6.35 -14.33 -0.25
CA TYR A 39 -7.60 -13.80 0.29
C TYR A 39 -8.56 -13.42 -0.83
N VAL A 40 -9.78 -13.92 -0.74
CA VAL A 40 -10.85 -13.69 -1.70
C VAL A 40 -11.89 -12.81 -1.03
N ILE A 41 -11.87 -11.51 -1.33
CA ILE A 41 -12.80 -10.54 -0.75
C ILE A 41 -13.92 -10.25 -1.76
N ALA A 42 -15.18 -10.50 -1.35
CA ALA A 42 -16.34 -10.22 -2.18
C ALA A 42 -17.37 -9.35 -1.45
N PHE A 43 -17.62 -8.15 -1.97
CA PHE A 43 -18.74 -7.31 -1.57
C PHE A 43 -20.00 -7.68 -2.37
N LEU A 44 -21.05 -8.09 -1.68
CA LEU A 44 -22.30 -8.57 -2.25
C LEU A 44 -23.37 -7.48 -2.18
N ASN A 45 -23.97 -7.16 -3.31
CA ASN A 45 -25.13 -6.26 -3.40
C ASN A 45 -26.46 -7.04 -3.50
N PHE A 46 -26.46 -8.26 -2.94
CA PHE A 46 -27.60 -9.16 -2.82
C PHE A 46 -27.47 -9.93 -1.50
N ALA A 47 -28.55 -10.52 -1.01
CA ALA A 47 -28.54 -11.23 0.26
C ALA A 47 -27.59 -12.43 0.21
N SER A 48 -26.62 -12.48 1.10
CA SER A 48 -25.66 -13.59 1.21
C SER A 48 -26.33 -14.92 1.52
N GLU A 49 -27.45 -14.91 2.25
CA GLU A 49 -28.28 -16.08 2.53
C GLU A 49 -28.69 -16.81 1.23
N ASP A 50 -28.94 -16.06 0.15
CA ASP A 50 -29.34 -16.61 -1.14
C ASP A 50 -28.31 -17.54 -1.79
N VAL A 51 -27.04 -17.39 -1.44
CA VAL A 51 -25.92 -18.14 -2.02
C VAL A 51 -25.17 -18.97 -0.99
N THR A 52 -25.37 -18.72 0.30
CA THR A 52 -24.68 -19.41 1.40
C THR A 52 -25.61 -20.21 2.31
N GLY A 53 -26.91 -19.90 2.32
CA GLY A 53 -27.86 -20.43 3.30
C GLY A 53 -27.67 -19.89 4.72
N ILE A 54 -26.73 -18.98 4.94
CA ILE A 54 -26.45 -18.39 6.26
C ILE A 54 -27.17 -17.05 6.35
N SER A 55 -28.08 -16.94 7.33
CA SER A 55 -28.88 -15.74 7.57
C SER A 55 -28.35 -14.91 8.75
N GLY A 56 -28.76 -13.63 8.80
CA GLY A 56 -28.52 -12.75 9.96
C GLY A 56 -27.08 -12.25 10.12
N ARG A 57 -26.18 -12.54 9.19
CA ARG A 57 -24.79 -12.05 9.20
C ARG A 57 -24.49 -11.22 7.97
N TYR A 58 -23.73 -10.14 8.15
CA TYR A 58 -23.23 -9.33 7.06
C TYR A 58 -21.80 -9.68 6.66
N ASP A 59 -21.08 -10.43 7.51
CA ASP A 59 -19.71 -10.88 7.34
C ASP A 59 -19.69 -12.42 7.35
N LEU A 60 -19.15 -13.03 6.31
CA LEU A 60 -18.99 -14.48 6.21
C LEU A 60 -17.54 -14.81 5.87
N HIS A 61 -16.96 -15.73 6.64
CA HIS A 61 -15.56 -16.12 6.55
C HIS A 61 -15.47 -17.62 6.35
N TYR A 62 -14.85 -18.05 5.24
CA TYR A 62 -14.60 -19.45 4.94
C TYR A 62 -13.10 -19.70 4.82
N TYR A 63 -12.63 -20.77 5.46
CA TYR A 63 -11.25 -21.23 5.41
C TYR A 63 -11.24 -22.75 5.51
N THR A 64 -10.15 -23.39 5.09
CA THR A 64 -10.04 -24.85 5.11
C THR A 64 -9.57 -25.32 6.47
N VAL A 65 -10.24 -26.33 7.02
CA VAL A 65 -9.90 -26.96 8.30
C VAL A 65 -9.89 -28.48 8.18
N ASP A 66 -9.09 -29.12 9.02
CA ASP A 66 -9.30 -30.52 9.36
C ASP A 66 -10.62 -30.66 10.16
N GLU A 67 -11.50 -31.55 9.72
CA GLU A 67 -12.84 -31.70 10.32
C GLU A 67 -12.78 -32.19 11.78
N ALA A 68 -11.85 -33.09 12.09
CA ALA A 68 -11.78 -33.72 13.40
C ALA A 68 -11.11 -32.82 14.46
N SER A 69 -10.02 -32.16 14.10
CA SER A 69 -9.23 -31.33 15.03
C SER A 69 -9.56 -29.84 14.95
N GLY A 70 -10.24 -29.39 13.89
CA GLY A 70 -10.47 -27.97 13.60
C GLY A 70 -9.20 -27.21 13.23
N HIS A 71 -8.07 -27.90 13.06
CA HIS A 71 -6.81 -27.28 12.71
C HIS A 71 -6.90 -26.68 11.30
N ARG A 72 -6.52 -25.41 11.17
CA ARG A 72 -6.54 -24.72 9.88
C ARG A 72 -5.48 -25.32 8.96
N LEU A 73 -5.87 -25.61 7.71
CA LEU A 73 -4.91 -25.98 6.70
C LEU A 73 -4.04 -24.76 6.37
N PRO A 74 -2.71 -24.82 6.59
CA PRO A 74 -1.82 -23.72 6.27
C PRO A 74 -1.89 -23.41 4.78
N THR A 75 -1.78 -22.12 4.43
CA THR A 75 -1.65 -21.68 3.03
C THR A 75 -2.85 -22.03 2.15
N SER A 76 -4.02 -22.30 2.76
CA SER A 76 -5.28 -22.45 2.04
C SER A 76 -5.92 -21.09 1.73
N PRO A 77 -6.69 -20.98 0.64
CA PRO A 77 -7.40 -19.73 0.35
C PRO A 77 -8.46 -19.43 1.39
N GLU A 78 -8.60 -18.16 1.73
CA GLU A 78 -9.66 -17.66 2.61
C GLU A 78 -10.68 -16.85 1.82
N TYR A 79 -11.96 -17.05 2.11
CA TYR A 79 -13.05 -16.30 1.49
C TYR A 79 -13.73 -15.41 2.51
N HIS A 80 -13.82 -14.12 2.18
CA HIS A 80 -14.40 -13.07 3.00
C HIS A 80 -15.52 -12.43 2.21
N PHE A 81 -16.78 -12.75 2.55
CA PHE A 81 -17.95 -12.20 1.89
C PHE A 81 -18.63 -11.17 2.79
N PHE A 82 -18.87 -9.99 2.22
CA PHE A 82 -19.52 -8.89 2.90
C PHE A 82 -20.84 -8.56 2.22
N ASP A 83 -21.94 -8.81 2.91
CA ASP A 83 -23.29 -8.50 2.47
C ASP A 83 -23.62 -7.04 2.81
N LEU A 84 -23.61 -6.20 1.78
CA LEU A 84 -23.90 -4.77 1.91
C LEU A 84 -25.37 -4.50 2.26
N ASN A 85 -26.28 -5.42 1.93
CA ASN A 85 -27.71 -5.29 2.24
C ASN A 85 -28.00 -5.66 3.69
N ALA A 86 -27.28 -6.64 4.24
CA ALA A 86 -27.39 -7.04 5.64
C ALA A 86 -26.66 -6.08 6.60
N PHE A 87 -25.69 -5.30 6.12
CA PHE A 87 -25.02 -4.28 6.93
C PHE A 87 -25.97 -3.13 7.31
N LYS A 88 -26.28 -3.00 8.61
CA LYS A 88 -27.24 -2.02 9.17
C LYS A 88 -26.75 -1.29 10.42
N LYS A 89 -25.43 -1.33 10.69
CA LYS A 89 -24.87 -0.64 11.85
C LYS A 89 -25.01 0.87 11.71
N SER A 90 -25.44 1.54 12.78
CA SER A 90 -25.41 3.01 12.89
C SER A 90 -24.01 3.51 13.21
N SER A 91 -23.82 4.83 13.17
CA SER A 91 -22.59 5.52 13.58
C SER A 91 -21.97 4.97 14.88
N LYS A 92 -22.79 4.82 15.93
CA LYS A 92 -22.39 4.29 17.24
C LYS A 92 -22.01 2.80 17.23
N GLY A 93 -22.48 2.07 16.22
CA GLY A 93 -22.20 0.64 16.04
C GLY A 93 -20.94 0.37 15.20
N ILE A 94 -20.32 1.40 14.62
CA ILE A 94 -19.06 1.28 13.89
C ILE A 94 -17.92 1.16 14.90
N THR A 95 -17.37 -0.05 15.04
CA THR A 95 -16.39 -0.36 16.10
C THR A 95 -15.00 -0.70 15.58
N ASN A 96 -14.87 -0.96 14.28
CA ASN A 96 -13.63 -1.40 13.65
C ASN A 96 -13.52 -0.91 12.20
N GLU A 97 -12.35 -1.15 11.62
CA GLU A 97 -12.00 -0.72 10.26
C GLU A 97 -12.93 -1.32 9.18
N THR A 98 -13.32 -2.58 9.33
CA THR A 98 -14.24 -3.25 8.41
C THR A 98 -15.63 -2.63 8.44
N ASP A 99 -16.18 -2.38 9.64
CA ASP A 99 -17.47 -1.70 9.80
C ASP A 99 -17.46 -0.32 9.13
N TYR A 100 -16.34 0.39 9.24
CA TYR A 100 -16.16 1.71 8.65
C TYR A 100 -16.08 1.66 7.11
N TRP A 101 -15.35 0.70 6.55
CA TRP A 101 -15.35 0.48 5.10
C TRP A 101 -16.76 0.15 4.58
N LEU A 102 -17.51 -0.69 5.30
CA LEU A 102 -18.88 -1.06 4.92
C LEU A 102 -19.84 0.12 5.05
N SER A 103 -19.69 1.00 6.06
CA SER A 103 -20.52 2.21 6.18
C SER A 103 -20.29 3.17 5.02
N LEU A 104 -19.04 3.34 4.58
CA LEU A 104 -18.69 4.13 3.39
C LEU A 104 -19.33 3.53 2.13
N LEU A 105 -19.14 2.23 1.89
CA LEU A 105 -19.63 1.55 0.67
C LEU A 105 -21.16 1.45 0.59
N THR A 106 -21.86 1.49 1.72
CA THR A 106 -23.34 1.47 1.79
C THR A 106 -23.96 2.86 1.80
N GLY A 107 -23.14 3.92 1.84
CA GLY A 107 -23.63 5.30 1.91
C GLY A 107 -24.35 5.62 3.22
N SER A 108 -23.96 4.97 4.33
CA SER A 108 -24.51 5.28 5.65
C SER A 108 -24.20 6.74 5.99
N LYS A 109 -25.25 7.57 6.03
CA LYS A 109 -25.17 9.04 6.08
C LYS A 109 -24.71 9.62 7.42
N GLU A 110 -24.52 8.77 8.44
CA GLU A 110 -24.18 9.19 9.79
C GLU A 110 -22.70 8.99 10.07
N MET A 111 -21.86 9.82 9.47
CA MET A 111 -20.47 9.93 9.92
C MET A 111 -20.17 11.38 10.21
N ASP A 112 -19.94 11.69 11.48
CA ASP A 112 -19.62 13.03 11.98
C ASP A 112 -18.26 13.56 11.46
N GLY A 113 -17.54 12.76 10.67
CA GLY A 113 -16.27 13.07 10.03
C GLY A 113 -15.44 11.81 9.76
N VAL A 114 -14.27 11.99 9.13
CA VAL A 114 -13.27 10.92 8.99
C VAL A 114 -12.62 10.68 10.36
N PRO A 115 -12.64 9.45 10.92
CA PRO A 115 -11.98 9.13 12.17
C PRO A 115 -10.48 9.35 12.09
N ASP A 116 -9.86 9.69 13.21
CA ASP A 116 -8.43 10.03 13.25
C ASP A 116 -7.52 8.88 12.79
N TRP A 117 -7.90 7.63 13.08
CA TRP A 117 -7.16 6.45 12.64
C TRP A 117 -7.25 6.21 11.12
N ALA A 118 -8.24 6.79 10.43
CA ALA A 118 -8.38 6.72 8.97
C ALA A 118 -7.60 7.85 8.26
N ARG A 119 -7.18 8.90 8.98
CA ARG A 119 -6.42 10.02 8.41
C ARG A 119 -5.00 9.57 8.03
N GLY A 120 -4.52 9.98 6.86
CA GLY A 120 -3.18 9.62 6.38
C GLY A 120 -3.06 8.20 5.83
N ASN A 121 -4.14 7.40 5.87
CA ASN A 121 -4.17 6.10 5.23
C ASN A 121 -4.60 6.26 3.76
N LYS A 122 -3.69 5.87 2.87
CA LYS A 122 -3.82 6.02 1.41
C LYS A 122 -5.07 5.37 0.83
N ALA A 123 -5.56 4.28 1.42
CA ALA A 123 -6.77 3.63 0.93
C ALA A 123 -7.99 4.52 1.13
N TYR A 124 -8.12 5.15 2.31
CA TYR A 124 -9.19 6.10 2.60
C TYR A 124 -9.07 7.36 1.75
N GLU A 125 -7.86 7.90 1.61
CA GLU A 125 -7.62 9.05 0.73
C GLU A 125 -8.05 8.76 -0.71
N ALA A 126 -7.67 7.59 -1.26
CA ALA A 126 -8.07 7.19 -2.60
C ALA A 126 -9.59 7.01 -2.73
N TYR A 127 -10.26 6.46 -1.70
CA TYR A 127 -11.72 6.36 -1.68
C TYR A 127 -12.38 7.74 -1.71
N PHE A 128 -11.99 8.64 -0.81
CA PHE A 128 -12.57 9.98 -0.73
C PHE A 128 -12.29 10.78 -2.00
N GLU A 129 -11.07 10.74 -2.54
CA GLU A 129 -10.75 11.34 -3.85
C GLU A 129 -11.67 10.79 -4.96
N ALA A 130 -11.88 9.47 -5.02
CA ALA A 130 -12.75 8.85 -6.01
C ALA A 130 -14.23 9.27 -5.84
N SER A 131 -14.74 9.28 -4.60
CA SER A 131 -16.12 9.70 -4.29
C SER A 131 -16.34 11.19 -4.59
N THR A 132 -15.37 12.03 -4.25
CA THR A 132 -15.37 13.46 -4.52
C THR A 132 -15.39 13.71 -6.03
N ARG A 133 -14.55 13.02 -6.82
CA ARG A 133 -14.61 13.07 -8.29
C ARG A 133 -15.92 12.59 -8.89
N ALA A 134 -16.54 11.55 -8.33
CA ALA A 134 -17.80 11.02 -8.83
C ALA A 134 -19.00 11.96 -8.61
N ASN A 135 -18.91 12.85 -7.61
CA ASN A 135 -19.95 13.83 -7.27
C ASN A 135 -19.72 15.22 -7.86
N PHE A 136 -18.62 15.43 -8.59
CA PHE A 136 -18.31 16.76 -9.11
C PHE A 136 -19.19 17.20 -10.26
N THR A 137 -19.62 18.45 -10.18
CA THR A 137 -19.92 19.25 -11.37
C THR A 137 -18.64 19.49 -12.17
N PRO A 138 -18.73 19.75 -13.49
CA PRO A 138 -17.54 20.03 -14.32
C PRO A 138 -16.63 21.12 -13.75
N GLU A 139 -17.20 22.16 -13.13
CA GLU A 139 -16.46 23.26 -12.50
C GLU A 139 -15.68 22.80 -11.26
N GLU A 140 -16.29 21.97 -10.41
CA GLU A 140 -15.63 21.41 -9.22
C GLU A 140 -14.51 20.44 -9.59
N ALA A 141 -14.67 19.68 -10.69
CA ALA A 141 -13.63 18.81 -11.22
C ALA A 141 -12.39 19.60 -11.68
N ILE A 142 -12.60 20.72 -12.37
CA ILE A 142 -11.52 21.62 -12.82
C ILE A 142 -10.79 22.24 -11.62
N GLN A 143 -11.53 22.68 -10.59
CA GLN A 143 -10.91 23.27 -9.40
C GLN A 143 -10.11 22.23 -8.62
N TYR A 144 -10.65 21.04 -8.45
CA TYR A 144 -9.95 19.93 -7.81
C TYR A 144 -8.67 19.52 -8.53
N GLU A 145 -8.69 19.48 -9.86
CA GLU A 145 -7.50 19.19 -10.65
C GLU A 145 -6.40 20.23 -10.42
N LYS A 146 -6.75 21.52 -10.33
CA LYS A 146 -5.80 22.58 -9.97
C LYS A 146 -5.22 22.42 -8.57
N ASP A 147 -6.06 22.07 -7.59
CA ASP A 147 -5.61 21.86 -6.21
C ASP A 147 -4.67 20.65 -6.12
N MET A 148 -4.99 19.56 -6.82
CA MET A 148 -4.14 18.37 -6.94
C MET A 148 -2.81 18.66 -7.65
N MET A 149 -2.82 19.49 -8.70
CA MET A 149 -1.59 19.96 -9.36
C MET A 149 -0.72 20.74 -8.37
N THR A 150 -1.32 21.65 -7.60
CA THR A 150 -0.62 22.46 -6.59
C THR A 150 0.05 21.57 -5.54
N GLU A 151 -0.66 20.57 -5.01
CA GLU A 151 -0.08 19.66 -4.03
C GLU A 151 1.01 18.75 -4.63
N ARG A 152 0.85 18.28 -5.88
CA ARG A 152 1.89 17.53 -6.59
C ARG A 152 3.15 18.37 -6.80
N ASP A 153 3.00 19.63 -7.19
CA ASP A 153 4.12 20.55 -7.35
C ASP A 153 4.84 20.79 -6.01
N ARG A 154 4.08 20.94 -4.91
CA ARG A 154 4.64 21.04 -3.56
C ARG A 154 5.44 19.80 -3.18
N ILE A 155 4.89 18.60 -3.39
CA ILE A 155 5.55 17.33 -3.10
C ILE A 155 6.82 17.17 -3.96
N ASN A 156 6.73 17.48 -5.26
CA ASN A 156 7.87 17.42 -6.18
C ASN A 156 8.98 18.39 -5.75
N SER A 157 8.63 19.60 -5.32
CA SER A 157 9.58 20.58 -4.79
C SER A 157 10.30 20.06 -3.54
N ILE A 158 9.57 19.47 -2.59
CA ILE A 158 10.18 18.86 -1.39
C ILE A 158 11.10 17.70 -1.75
N ASN A 159 10.67 16.83 -2.65
CA ASN A 159 11.47 15.69 -3.11
C ASN A 159 12.75 16.15 -3.82
N TYR A 160 12.64 17.20 -4.64
CA TYR A 160 13.79 17.80 -5.31
C TYR A 160 14.76 18.40 -4.29
N ALA A 161 14.29 19.20 -3.33
CA ALA A 161 15.14 19.75 -2.27
C ALA A 161 15.83 18.66 -1.45
N ARG A 162 15.13 17.55 -1.15
CA ARG A 162 15.73 16.40 -0.47
C ARG A 162 16.79 15.73 -1.34
N TRP A 163 16.54 15.57 -2.64
CA TRP A 163 17.49 15.00 -3.57
C TRP A 163 18.75 15.87 -3.67
N GLU A 164 18.60 17.20 -3.81
CA GLU A 164 19.72 18.14 -3.82
C GLU A 164 20.54 18.06 -2.54
N GLY A 165 19.91 18.12 -1.37
CA GLY A 165 20.62 18.01 -0.10
C GLY A 165 21.39 16.69 0.07
N VAL A 166 20.89 15.59 -0.49
CA VAL A 166 21.62 14.31 -0.53
C VAL A 166 22.81 14.36 -1.48
N GLN A 167 22.70 15.03 -2.63
CA GLN A 167 23.83 15.19 -3.56
C GLN A 167 24.92 16.09 -2.97
N GLU A 168 24.54 17.22 -2.39
CA GLU A 168 25.44 18.15 -1.71
C GLU A 168 26.16 17.45 -0.56
N GLY A 169 25.42 16.78 0.34
CA GLY A 169 26.03 16.04 1.45
C GLY A 169 26.99 14.92 1.00
N LYS A 170 26.72 14.26 -0.13
CA LYS A 170 27.65 13.29 -0.73
C LYS A 170 28.90 13.96 -1.31
N ALA A 171 28.76 15.13 -1.93
CA ALA A 171 29.89 15.88 -2.47
C ALA A 171 30.78 16.41 -1.35
N GLU A 172 30.19 17.07 -0.34
CA GLU A 172 30.90 17.57 0.84
C GLU A 172 31.57 16.43 1.61
N GLY A 173 30.88 15.31 1.84
CA GLY A 173 31.45 14.14 2.51
C GLY A 173 32.65 13.55 1.77
N ARG A 174 32.61 13.49 0.43
CA ARG A 174 33.76 13.05 -0.38
C ARG A 174 34.94 14.01 -0.25
N GLN A 175 34.69 15.32 -0.36
CA GLN A 175 35.75 16.32 -0.26
C GLN A 175 36.39 16.33 1.14
N GLN A 176 35.58 16.26 2.20
CA GLN A 176 36.07 16.19 3.57
C GLN A 176 36.93 14.95 3.81
N THR A 177 36.47 13.78 3.34
CA THR A 177 37.22 12.51 3.43
C THR A 177 38.57 12.61 2.69
N GLN A 178 38.60 13.19 1.49
CA GLN A 178 39.84 13.39 0.73
C GLN A 178 40.84 14.26 1.49
N ARG A 179 40.38 15.34 2.14
CA ARG A 179 41.22 16.23 2.94
C ARG A 179 41.73 15.56 4.22
N GLU A 180 40.90 14.80 4.92
CA GLU A 180 41.30 14.04 6.11
C GLU A 180 42.37 12.99 5.78
N ILE A 181 42.21 12.27 4.66
CA ILE A 181 43.22 11.32 4.17
C ILE A 181 44.52 12.04 3.80
N ALA A 182 44.44 13.17 3.10
CA ALA A 182 45.62 13.94 2.71
C ALA A 182 46.40 14.43 3.93
N ALA A 183 45.72 14.99 4.94
CA ALA A 183 46.35 15.43 6.20
C ALA A 183 46.99 14.26 6.95
N ALA A 184 46.32 13.10 7.01
CA ALA A 184 46.86 11.90 7.65
C ALA A 184 48.11 11.35 6.93
N PHE A 185 48.14 11.39 5.59
CA PHE A 185 49.31 10.99 4.80
C PHE A 185 50.47 11.98 4.94
N LYS A 186 50.18 13.29 4.97
CA LYS A 186 51.17 14.34 5.22
C LYS A 186 51.84 14.14 6.57
N ALA A 187 51.06 13.87 7.62
CA ALA A 187 51.56 13.60 8.97
C ALA A 187 52.46 12.34 9.04
N LYS A 188 52.28 11.39 8.10
CA LYS A 188 53.13 10.19 7.97
C LYS A 188 54.36 10.40 7.08
N GLY A 189 54.58 11.61 6.55
CA GLY A 189 55.74 11.95 5.74
C GLY A 189 55.69 11.47 4.29
N ILE A 190 54.49 11.18 3.76
CA ILE A 190 54.30 10.87 2.34
C ILE A 190 54.45 12.18 1.53
N ASP A 191 55.10 12.11 0.38
CA ASP A 191 55.34 13.28 -0.47
C ASP A 191 54.04 13.79 -1.12
N ALA A 192 54.03 15.09 -1.47
CA ALA A 192 52.83 15.77 -1.94
C ALA A 192 52.32 15.27 -3.31
N GLU A 193 53.20 14.77 -4.19
CA GLU A 193 52.81 14.23 -5.50
C GLU A 193 52.06 12.90 -5.31
N THR A 194 52.57 12.02 -4.44
CA THR A 194 51.91 10.75 -4.11
C THR A 194 50.55 11.00 -3.45
N ILE A 195 50.45 11.94 -2.51
CA ILE A 195 49.17 12.28 -1.86
C ILE A 195 48.16 12.86 -2.86
N SER A 196 48.61 13.76 -3.73
CA SER A 196 47.76 14.33 -4.80
C SER A 196 47.19 13.24 -5.69
N SER A 197 48.02 12.28 -6.13
CA SER A 197 47.56 11.16 -6.96
C SER A 197 46.55 10.23 -6.27
N CYS A 198 46.67 10.01 -4.96
CA CYS A 198 45.80 9.10 -4.20
C CYS A 198 44.46 9.73 -3.81
N THR A 199 44.46 11.04 -3.54
CA THR A 199 43.28 11.75 -3.01
C THR A 199 42.51 12.51 -4.08
N GLY A 200 43.16 12.80 -5.22
CA GLY A 200 42.59 13.62 -6.29
C GLY A 200 42.60 15.12 -6.00
N LEU A 201 43.22 15.55 -4.89
CA LEU A 201 43.47 16.96 -4.55
C LEU A 201 44.67 17.49 -5.32
N SER A 202 44.72 18.80 -5.57
CA SER A 202 45.89 19.41 -6.21
C SER A 202 47.11 19.41 -5.27
N VAL A 203 48.32 19.47 -5.82
CA VAL A 203 49.56 19.54 -5.01
C VAL A 203 49.56 20.80 -4.15
N GLU A 204 49.00 21.91 -4.65
CA GLU A 204 48.81 23.14 -3.89
C GLU A 204 47.88 22.92 -2.69
N GLU A 205 46.72 22.28 -2.87
CA GLU A 205 45.79 21.97 -1.78
C GLU A 205 46.43 21.06 -0.72
N VAL A 206 47.22 20.07 -1.15
CA VAL A 206 47.95 19.16 -0.27
C VAL A 206 49.05 19.87 0.53
N ASN A 207 49.59 20.98 0.02
CA ASN A 207 50.63 21.76 0.70
C ASN A 207 50.10 22.73 1.76
N VAL A 208 48.78 22.89 1.86
CA VAL A 208 48.15 23.72 2.89
C VAL A 208 47.90 22.96 4.19
N PHE A 209 47.90 21.62 4.16
CA PHE A 209 47.82 20.75 5.35
C PHE A 209 49.20 20.53 5.99
#